data_AF-A0A2V7YBF7-F1
#
_entry.id   AF-A0A2V7YBF7-F1
#
_cell.length_a   1.000
_cell.length_b   1.000
_cell.length_c   1.000
_cell.angle_alpha   90.00
_cell.angle_beta   90.00
_cell.angle_gamma   90.00
#
_symmetry.space_group_name_H-M   'P 1'
#
loop_
_entity.id
_entity.type
_entity.pdbx_description
1 polymer ?
#
loop_
_entity_poly.entity_id
_entity_poly.type
_entity_poly.pdbx_seq_one_letter_code
_entity_poly.pdbx_strand_id
1 'polypeptide(L)' 'MSVRPYLPCSEVIGFLADYIDRVLPPETIVEFERHLAVCASCVAYLASYKETIRAARIAEDVIADAPEELIEAILRSRLQ' A
#
# COMPACT_ATOMS: atom_id res chain seq x y z
N MET A 1 -21.88 24.86 -1.14
CA MET A 1 -20.52 24.29 -1.30
C MET A 1 -20.04 23.90 0.09
N SER A 2 -20.03 22.60 0.42
CA SER A 2 -19.62 22.12 1.74
C SER A 2 -18.11 22.22 1.85
N VAL A 3 -17.62 23.18 2.65
CA VAL A 3 -16.21 23.24 3.06
C VAL A 3 -15.97 22.02 3.95
N ARG A 4 -15.38 20.94 3.41
CA ARG A 4 -14.96 19.82 4.26
C ARG A 4 -13.64 20.22 4.92
N PRO A 5 -13.59 20.26 6.27
CA PRO A 5 -12.40 20.71 6.97
C PRO A 5 -11.22 19.72 6.87
N TYR A 6 -11.42 18.49 6.38
CA TYR A 6 -10.42 17.45 6.19
C TYR A 6 -10.80 16.50 5.04
N LEU A 7 -9.80 15.89 4.41
CA LEU A 7 -10.01 14.71 3.58
C LEU A 7 -10.67 13.60 4.42
N PRO A 8 -11.68 12.88 3.89
CA PRO A 8 -12.21 11.69 4.55
C PRO A 8 -11.16 10.56 4.50
N CYS A 9 -11.20 9.64 5.47
CA CYS A 9 -10.30 8.49 5.52
C CYS A 9 -10.30 7.69 4.20
N SER A 10 -11.44 7.60 3.51
CA SER A 10 -11.56 6.90 2.23
C SER A 10 -10.71 7.52 1.13
N GLU A 11 -10.62 8.86 1.07
CA GLU A 11 -9.78 9.56 0.10
C GLU A 11 -8.30 9.42 0.47
N VAL A 12 -7.96 9.52 1.76
CA VAL A 12 -6.60 9.25 2.26
C VAL A 12 -6.15 7.82 1.90
N ILE A 13 -7.01 6.82 2.08
CA ILE A 13 -6.70 5.44 1.69
C ILE A 13 -6.51 5.32 0.17
N GLY A 14 -7.31 6.04 -0.62
CA GLY A 14 -7.17 6.10 -2.08
C GLY A 14 -5.83 6.70 -2.54
N PHE A 15 -5.26 7.62 -1.77
CA PHE A 15 -4.02 8.30 -2.10
C PHE A 15 -2.74 7.57 -1.65
N LEU A 16 -2.83 6.40 -1.00
CA LEU A 16 -1.67 5.75 -0.40
C LEU A 16 -0.60 5.35 -1.42
N ALA A 17 -0.99 4.81 -2.58
CA ALA A 17 -0.06 4.44 -3.64
C ALA A 17 0.68 5.69 -4.16
N ASP A 18 -0.08 6.70 -4.58
CA ASP A 18 0.48 7.95 -5.11
C ASP A 18 1.36 8.69 -4.10
N TYR A 19 1.02 8.63 -2.81
CA TYR A 19 1.83 9.21 -1.73
C TYR A 19 3.17 8.49 -1.59
N ILE A 20 3.18 7.16 -1.63
CA ILE A 20 4.40 6.35 -1.57
C ILE A 20 5.28 6.58 -2.80
N ASP A 21 4.66 6.66 -3.98
CA ASP A 21 5.35 6.89 -5.25
C ASP A 21 5.76 8.35 -5.46
N ARG A 22 5.39 9.24 -4.53
CA ARG A 22 5.68 10.69 -4.55
C ARG A 22 5.14 11.39 -5.79
N VAL A 23 3.97 10.96 -6.26
CA VAL A 23 3.29 11.54 -7.44
C VAL A 23 2.04 12.35 -7.06
N LEU A 24 1.72 12.48 -5.77
CA LEU A 24 0.64 13.35 -5.34
C LEU A 24 0.94 14.84 -5.61
N PRO A 25 -0.07 15.62 -6.05
CA PRO A 25 0.05 17.06 -6.14
C PRO A 25 0.39 17.71 -4.79
N PRO A 26 1.20 18.79 -4.74
CA PRO A 26 1.62 19.43 -3.49
C PRO A 26 0.46 19.83 -2.57
N GLU A 27 -0.62 20.36 -3.13
CA GLU A 27 -1.83 20.73 -2.40
C GLU A 27 -2.51 19.52 -1.75
N THR A 28 -2.46 18.36 -2.42
CA THR A 28 -3.04 17.11 -1.89
C THR A 28 -2.18 16.53 -0.78
N ILE A 29 -0.84 16.66 -0.88
CA ILE A 29 0.08 16.23 0.17
C ILE A 29 -0.21 16.99 1.47
N VAL A 30 -0.39 18.31 1.40
CA VAL A 30 -0.69 19.13 2.59
C VAL A 30 -1.98 18.66 3.28
N GLU A 31 -3.05 18.43 2.52
CA GLU A 31 -4.33 17.97 3.06
C GLU A 31 -4.24 16.54 3.62
N PHE A 32 -3.48 15.67 2.95
CA PHE A 32 -3.22 14.30 3.37
C PHE A 32 -2.47 14.26 4.70
N GLU A 33 -1.37 15.01 4.82
CA GLU A 33 -0.58 15.10 6.04
C GLU A 33 -1.38 15.74 7.19
N ARG A 34 -2.21 16.74 6.88
CA ARG A 34 -3.12 17.35 7.87
C ARG A 34 -4.10 16.32 8.45
N HIS A 35 -4.62 15.41 7.62
CA HIS A 35 -5.47 14.32 8.11
C HIS A 35 -4.68 13.32 8.96
N LEU A 36 -3.48 12.92 8.53
CA LEU A 36 -2.64 11.99 9.29
C LEU A 36 -2.26 12.54 10.67
N ALA A 37 -2.13 13.86 10.82
CA ALA A 37 -1.86 14.49 12.11
C ALA A 37 -2.97 14.31 13.15
N VAL A 38 -4.21 14.01 12.72
CA VAL A 38 -5.39 13.93 13.61
C VAL A 38 -6.07 12.55 13.63
N CYS A 39 -5.71 11.64 12.73
CA CYS A 39 -6.36 10.35 12.59
C CYS A 39 -5.39 9.16 12.79
N ALA A 40 -5.35 8.65 14.03
CA ALA A 40 -4.48 7.52 14.39
C ALA A 40 -4.73 6.24 13.57
N SER A 41 -5.97 5.97 13.16
CA SER A 41 -6.28 4.80 12.34
C SER A 41 -5.67 4.89 10.93
N CYS A 42 -5.66 6.07 10.31
CA CYS A 42 -5.03 6.26 9.02
C CYS A 42 -3.50 6.19 9.10
N VAL A 43 -2.90 6.67 10.21
CA VAL A 43 -1.47 6.48 10.48
C VAL A 43 -1.12 5.00 10.59
N ALA A 44 -1.89 4.25 11.38
CA ALA A 44 -1.70 2.80 11.53
C ALA A 44 -1.88 2.07 10.19
N TYR A 45 -2.88 2.45 9.40
CA TYR A 45 -3.12 1.87 8.08
C TYR A 45 -1.98 2.14 7.10
N LEU A 46 -1.45 3.37 7.07
CA LEU A 46 -0.27 3.71 6.26
C LEU A 46 0.95 2.87 6.67
N ALA A 47 1.15 2.63 7.96
CA ALA A 47 2.22 1.76 8.44
C ALA A 47 2.04 0.31 7.93
N SER A 48 0.84 -0.26 8.08
CA SER A 48 0.52 -1.60 7.56
C SER A 48 0.69 -1.68 6.05
N TYR A 49 0.26 -0.66 5.30
CA TYR A 49 0.42 -0.61 3.84
C TYR A 49 1.90 -0.64 3.43
N LYS A 50 2.77 0.10 4.13
CA LYS A 50 4.22 0.05 3.92
C LYS A 50 4.82 -1.33 4.24
N GLU A 51 4.33 -2.02 5.27
CA GLU A 51 4.73 -3.41 5.54
C GLU A 51 4.29 -4.36 4.42
N THR A 52 3.07 -4.21 3.90
CA THR A 52 2.61 -5.01 2.76
C THR A 52 3.52 -4.84 1.54
N ILE A 53 3.90 -3.60 1.21
CA ILE A 53 4.84 -3.33 0.10
C ILE A 53 6.19 -3.99 0.36
N ARG A 54 6.73 -3.91 1.59
CA ARG A 54 7.99 -4.60 1.94
C ARG A 54 7.88 -6.11 1.77
N ALA A 55 6.82 -6.71 2.31
CA ALA A 55 6.60 -8.15 2.22
C ALA A 55 6.45 -8.60 0.75
N ALA A 56 5.74 -7.83 -0.06
CA ALA A 56 5.60 -8.11 -1.49
C ALA A 56 6.93 -8.09 -2.24
N ARG A 57 7.79 -7.09 -1.98
CA ARG A 57 9.13 -6.99 -2.58
C ARG A 57 10.02 -8.17 -2.19
N ILE A 58 10.02 -8.54 -0.90
CA ILE A 58 10.79 -9.71 -0.42
C ILE A 58 10.30 -10.99 -1.12
N ALA A 59 8.98 -11.15 -1.27
CA ALA A 59 8.43 -12.31 -1.94
C ALA A 59 8.83 -12.35 -3.43
N GLU A 60 8.82 -11.21 -4.11
CA GLU A 60 9.27 -11.08 -5.50
C GLU A 60 10.74 -11.49 -5.66
N ASP A 61 11.62 -10.99 -4.79
CA ASP A 61 13.03 -11.37 -4.78
C ASP A 61 13.23 -12.88 -4.57
N VAL A 62 12.48 -13.49 -3.64
CA VAL A 62 12.56 -14.94 -3.38
C VAL A 62 12.02 -15.78 -4.54
N ILE A 63 10.98 -15.32 -5.22
CA ILE A 63 10.39 -16.03 -6.37
C ILE A 63 11.30 -15.97 -7.59
N ALA A 64 12.01 -14.84 -7.80
CA ALA A 64 12.95 -14.70 -8.91
C ALA A 64 14.04 -15.79 -8.90
N ASP A 65 14.39 -16.30 -7.72
CA ASP A 65 15.42 -17.33 -7.52
C ASP A 65 14.85 -18.77 -7.43
N ALA A 66 13.53 -18.96 -7.58
CA ALA A 66 12.91 -20.26 -7.42
C ALA A 66 13.08 -21.16 -8.67
N PRO A 67 13.51 -22.43 -8.52
CA PRO A 67 13.61 -23.37 -9.64
C PRO A 67 12.25 -23.66 -10.27
N GLU A 68 12.18 -23.62 -11.60
CA GLU A 68 10.94 -23.82 -12.36
C GLU A 68 10.33 -25.21 -12.08
N GLU A 69 11.18 -26.24 -11.93
CA GLU A 69 10.74 -27.60 -11.64
C GLU A 69 10.03 -27.72 -10.28
N LEU A 70 10.47 -26.92 -9.29
CA LEU A 70 9.83 -26.86 -7.97
C LEU A 70 8.46 -26.18 -8.06
N ILE A 71 8.37 -25.07 -8.82
CA ILE A 71 7.10 -24.36 -9.05
C ILE A 71 6.10 -25.31 -9.72
N GLU A 72 6.51 -25.99 -10.79
CA GLU A 72 5.66 -26.97 -11.49
C GLU A 72 5.22 -28.13 -10.60
N ALA A 73 6.11 -28.63 -9.72
CA ALA A 73 5.79 -29.71 -8.80
C ALA A 73 4.69 -29.28 -7.79
N ILE A 74 4.79 -28.07 -7.23
CA ILE A 74 3.79 -27.51 -6.30
C ILE A 74 2.46 -27.25 -7.01
N LEU A 75 2.49 -26.69 -8.22
CA LEU A 75 1.26 -26.43 -8.99
C LEU A 75 0.54 -27.75 -9.32
N ARG A 76 1.27 -28.79 -9.72
CA ARG A 76 0.70 -30.12 -9.96
C ARG A 76 0.11 -30.77 -8.71
N SER A 77 0.67 -30.53 -7.52
CA SER A 77 0.14 -31.09 -6.27
C SER A 77 -1.16 -30.41 -5.81
N ARG A 78 -1.46 -29.21 -6.29
CA ARG A 78 -2.69 -28.46 -5.95
C ARG A 78 -3.89 -28.78 -6.85
N LEU A 79 -3.66 -29.46 -7.97
CA LEU A 79 -4.68 -29.85 -8.95
C LEU A 79 -5.19 -31.30 -8.74
N GLN A 80 -4.78 -31.95 -7.65
CA GLN A 80 -5.16 -33.29 -7.23
C GLN A 80 -6.02 -33.20 -5.97
#